data_AF-X0TUF3-F1
#
_entry.id   AF-X0TUF3-F1
#
_cell.length_a   1.000
_cell.length_b   1.000
_cell.length_c   1.000
_cell.angle_alpha   90.00
_cell.angle_beta   90.00
_cell.angle_gamma   90.00
#
_symmetry.space_group_name_H-M   'P 1'
#
loop_
_entity.id
_entity.type
_entity.pdbx_description
1 polymer ?
#
loop_
_entity_poly.entity_id
_entity_poly.type
_entity_poly.pdbx_seq_one_letter_code
_entity_poly.pdbx_strand_id
1 'polypeptide(L)'
;LLSVRPHTASSDGPRRLLEAVLERSATHPSSAGVCCETSNAAAAALLEDLGYRPAARYRAGGARQIVFFRPHAAPPFSHPVVVPIEDSIDLHRYPPAEVADLVADYVEAAWEAGLREVRIIHGRGRGVQRHRVQRLLARSPRVERFADAAADRGGRGATIAWLSARNGERH
;
A
#
# COMPACT_ATOMS: atom_id res chain seq x y z
N LEU A 1 15.75 2.63 34.86
CA LEU A 1 16.02 1.48 33.96
C LEU A 1 14.74 0.66 33.84
N LEU A 2 14.13 0.59 32.66
CA LEU A 2 13.19 -0.47 32.32
C LEU A 2 13.58 -0.99 30.94
N SER A 3 13.94 -2.27 30.88
CA SER A 3 14.46 -2.97 29.70
C SER A 3 13.29 -3.49 28.89
N VAL A 4 13.12 -3.00 27.67
CA VAL A 4 12.21 -3.61 26.69
C VAL A 4 13.09 -4.40 25.71
N ARG A 5 13.05 -5.73 25.84
CA ARG A 5 13.69 -6.62 24.86
C ARG A 5 12.90 -6.57 23.55
N PRO A 6 13.56 -6.55 22.38
CA PRO A 6 12.86 -6.63 21.11
C PRO A 6 12.27 -8.03 20.95
N HIS A 7 10.94 -8.12 20.95
CA HIS A 7 10.25 -9.28 20.42
C HIS A 7 10.34 -9.24 18.89
N THR A 8 10.61 -10.41 18.33
CA THR A 8 10.78 -10.73 16.92
C THR A 8 9.80 -10.05 15.96
N ALA A 9 10.33 -9.65 14.81
CA ALA A 9 9.67 -8.97 13.71
C ALA A 9 8.28 -9.55 13.36
N SER A 10 7.26 -8.74 13.61
CA SER A 10 5.96 -8.79 12.94
C SER A 10 5.83 -7.50 12.13
N SER A 11 5.23 -7.56 10.93
CA SER A 11 5.00 -6.43 10.01
C SER A 11 4.16 -5.28 10.57
N ASP A 12 3.74 -5.39 11.83
CA ASP A 12 2.88 -4.47 12.58
C ASP A 12 3.67 -3.46 13.46
N GLY A 13 5.00 -3.57 13.48
CA GLY A 13 5.91 -2.71 14.27
C GLY A 13 5.74 -1.19 14.07
N PRO A 14 5.69 -0.67 12.82
CA PRO A 14 5.53 0.76 12.60
C PRO A 14 4.14 1.26 13.02
N ARG A 15 3.10 0.41 12.86
CA ARG A 15 1.71 0.73 13.25
C ARG A 15 1.56 0.86 14.76
N ARG A 16 2.13 -0.06 15.52
CA ARG A 16 2.11 -0.03 17.00
C ARG A 16 2.94 1.11 17.58
N LEU A 17 4.04 1.49 16.91
CA LEU A 17 4.85 2.64 17.32
C LEU A 17 4.10 3.95 17.06
N LEU A 18 3.38 4.04 15.94
CA LEU A 18 2.50 5.17 15.63
C LEU A 18 1.32 5.26 16.61
N GLU A 19 0.65 4.15 16.91
CA GLU A 19 -0.41 4.09 17.93
C GLU A 19 0.11 4.51 19.31
N ALA A 20 1.27 4.00 19.75
CA ALA A 20 1.88 4.37 21.03
C ALA A 20 2.31 5.86 21.09
N VAL A 21 2.70 6.46 19.96
CA VAL A 21 3.02 7.90 19.85
C VAL A 21 1.74 8.75 19.88
N LEU A 22 0.67 8.30 19.20
CA LEU A 22 -0.61 8.98 19.17
C LEU A 22 -1.34 8.91 20.52
N GLU A 23 -1.32 7.77 21.22
CA GLU A 23 -1.92 7.60 22.54
C GLU A 23 -1.28 8.49 23.62
N ARG A 24 0.03 8.78 23.51
CA ARG A 24 0.74 9.70 24.41
C ARG A 24 0.52 11.18 24.09
N SER A 25 -0.14 11.49 22.97
CA SER A 25 -0.39 12.87 22.52
C SER A 25 -1.64 13.51 23.16
N ALA A 26 -2.34 12.79 24.04
CA ALA A 26 -3.44 13.37 24.81
C ALA A 26 -2.92 14.22 25.97
N THR A 27 -2.66 15.50 25.70
CA THR A 27 -3.06 16.66 26.55
C THR A 27 -2.41 17.95 26.01
N HIS A 28 -3.08 18.60 25.06
CA HIS A 28 -3.63 19.96 25.20
C HIS A 28 -4.38 20.34 23.90
N PRO A 29 -5.65 20.74 23.98
CA PRO A 29 -6.49 20.99 22.82
C PRO A 29 -6.26 22.42 22.30
N SER A 30 -5.24 22.61 21.47
CA SER A 30 -5.18 23.74 20.53
C SER A 30 -4.14 23.47 19.43
N SER A 31 -4.61 23.02 18.28
CA SER A 31 -3.97 23.03 16.95
C SER A 31 -2.98 21.90 16.56
N ALA A 32 -3.55 20.78 16.10
CA ALA A 32 -3.17 20.05 14.87
C ALA A 32 -1.68 19.74 14.60
N GLY A 33 -0.96 19.13 15.55
CA GLY A 33 0.36 18.56 15.28
C GLY A 33 0.80 17.53 16.30
N VAL A 34 1.83 16.77 15.93
CA VAL A 34 2.45 15.71 16.74
C VAL A 34 3.74 16.26 17.38
N CYS A 35 3.90 16.07 18.69
CA CYS A 35 5.12 16.42 19.42
C CYS A 35 6.04 15.20 19.52
N CYS A 36 7.26 15.28 19.00
CA CYS A 36 8.27 14.26 19.28
C CYS A 36 9.52 14.88 19.92
N GLU A 37 10.09 14.20 20.91
CA GLU A 37 11.42 14.54 21.43
C GLU A 37 12.46 14.20 20.35
N THR A 38 13.31 15.17 19.98
CA THR A 38 14.27 15.04 18.85
C THR A 38 15.33 13.97 19.03
N SER A 39 15.42 13.34 20.20
CA SER A 39 16.37 12.26 20.47
C SER A 39 16.12 11.02 19.61
N ASN A 40 14.94 10.89 19.00
CA ASN A 40 14.60 9.76 18.14
C ASN A 40 14.57 10.19 16.65
N ALA A 41 15.75 10.16 16.02
CA ALA A 41 15.90 10.44 14.58
C ALA A 41 15.03 9.53 13.70
N ALA A 42 14.77 8.29 14.12
CA ALA A 42 13.91 7.37 13.39
C ALA A 42 12.44 7.81 13.41
N ALA A 43 11.95 8.37 14.52
CA ALA A 43 10.61 8.94 14.60
C ALA A 43 10.46 10.19 13.72
N ALA A 44 11.49 11.03 13.64
CA ALA A 44 11.50 12.19 12.75
C ALA A 44 11.44 11.78 11.27
N ALA A 45 12.24 10.79 10.86
CA ALA A 45 12.23 10.28 9.48
C ALA A 45 10.88 9.65 9.10
N LEU A 46 10.30 8.84 10.00
CA LEU A 46 8.98 8.23 9.79
C LEU A 46 7.89 9.31 9.62
N LEU A 47 7.92 10.37 10.43
CA LEU A 47 6.96 11.46 10.31
C LEU A 47 7.12 12.22 8.99
N GLU A 48 8.35 12.42 8.52
CA GLU A 48 8.58 13.00 7.19
C GLU A 48 8.07 12.12 6.05
N ASP A 49 8.29 10.80 6.11
CA ASP A 49 7.74 9.82 5.15
C ASP A 49 6.21 9.82 5.17
N LEU A 50 5.60 10.04 6.33
CA LEU A 50 4.15 10.18 6.51
C LEU A 50 3.61 11.58 6.14
N GLY A 51 4.47 12.47 5.61
CA GLY A 51 4.06 13.79 5.15
C GLY A 51 3.90 14.84 6.26
N TYR A 52 4.44 14.61 7.45
CA TYR A 52 4.52 15.63 8.49
C TYR A 52 5.82 16.43 8.37
N ARG A 53 5.75 17.76 8.51
CA ARG A 53 6.92 18.65 8.45
C ARG A 53 7.21 19.32 9.79
N PRO A 54 8.51 19.52 10.14
CA PRO A 54 8.90 20.30 11.31
C PRO A 54 8.35 21.74 11.19
N ALA A 55 7.48 22.13 12.12
CA ALA A 55 6.85 23.44 12.14
C ALA A 55 7.44 24.37 13.21
N ALA A 56 7.90 23.82 14.34
CA ALA A 56 8.50 24.60 15.42
C ALA A 56 9.50 23.76 16.24
N ARG A 57 10.47 24.42 16.88
CA ARG A 57 11.50 23.82 17.73
C ARG A 57 11.53 24.53 19.08
N TYR A 58 11.30 23.82 20.18
CA TYR A 58 11.38 24.38 21.53
C TYR A 58 12.51 23.72 22.33
N ARG A 59 13.24 24.52 23.13
CA ARG A 59 14.19 24.01 24.13
C ARG A 59 13.49 23.89 25.47
N ALA A 60 13.12 22.68 25.86
CA ALA A 60 12.77 22.42 27.26
C ALA A 60 14.08 22.30 28.06
N GLY A 61 14.16 22.96 29.22
CA GLY A 61 15.38 23.14 30.02
C GLY A 61 16.34 21.94 30.01
N GLY A 62 17.58 22.17 29.56
CA GLY A 62 18.66 21.19 29.46
C GLY A 62 18.61 20.33 28.20
N ALA A 63 19.47 20.64 27.21
CA ALA A 63 19.83 19.91 25.97
C ALA A 63 18.72 19.23 25.10
N ARG A 64 17.46 19.21 25.55
CA ARG A 64 16.33 18.52 24.93
C ARG A 64 15.59 19.46 24.02
N GLN A 65 15.49 19.08 22.76
CA GLN A 65 14.75 19.82 21.76
C GLN A 65 13.44 19.06 21.48
N ILE A 66 12.33 19.78 21.49
CA ILE A 66 11.01 19.27 21.10
C ILE A 66 10.71 19.85 19.73
N VAL A 67 10.42 18.99 18.74
CA VAL A 67 9.98 19.43 17.42
C VAL A 67 8.49 19.19 17.31
N PHE A 68 7.78 20.25 16.93
CA PHE A 68 6.37 20.17 16.56
C PHE A 68 6.28 19.83 15.08
N PHE A 69 5.60 18.74 14.74
CA PHE A 69 5.38 18.31 13.37
C PHE A 69 3.93 18.62 12.98
N ARG A 70 3.72 19.36 11.89
CA ARG A 70 2.38 19.61 11.33
C ARG A 70 2.18 18.74 10.09
N PRO A 71 0.97 18.19 9.87
CA PRO A 71 0.68 17.49 8.62
C PRO A 71 0.84 18.47 7.46
N HIS A 72 1.48 18.04 6.38
CA HIS A 72 1.37 18.72 5.10
C HIS A 72 -0.12 18.83 4.76
N ALA A 73 -0.53 19.97 4.20
CA ALA A 73 -1.92 20.38 4.05
C ALA A 73 -2.84 19.19 3.73
N ALA A 74 -4.01 19.15 4.39
CA ALA A 74 -5.02 18.10 4.21
C ALA A 74 -5.13 17.73 2.72
N PRO A 75 -5.26 16.43 2.38
CA PRO A 75 -5.34 16.01 0.99
C PRO A 75 -6.36 16.89 0.25
N PRO A 76 -6.09 17.30 -1.00
CA PRO A 76 -6.95 18.24 -1.73
C PRO A 76 -8.39 17.73 -1.92
N PHE A 77 -8.62 16.47 -1.58
CA PHE A 77 -9.93 15.83 -1.54
C PHE A 77 -10.39 15.70 -0.09
N SER A 78 -11.54 16.29 0.22
CA SER A 78 -12.19 16.24 1.54
C SER A 78 -12.72 14.84 1.90
N HIS A 79 -12.77 13.91 0.94
CA HIS A 79 -13.26 12.54 1.08
C HIS A 79 -12.46 11.61 0.17
N PRO A 80 -12.33 10.31 0.52
CA PRO A 80 -11.70 9.33 -0.37
C PRO A 80 -12.50 9.22 -1.68
N VAL A 81 -11.80 9.42 -2.81
CA VAL A 81 -12.38 9.22 -4.14
C VAL A 81 -12.25 7.75 -4.49
N VAL A 82 -13.40 7.07 -4.67
CA VAL A 82 -13.43 5.68 -5.13
C VAL A 82 -13.24 5.67 -6.64
N VAL A 83 -12.12 5.10 -7.10
CA VAL A 83 -11.88 4.85 -8.53
C VAL A 83 -12.41 3.45 -8.85
N PRO A 84 -13.35 3.30 -9.81
CA PRO A 84 -13.83 1.99 -10.22
C PRO A 84 -12.69 1.10 -10.74
N ILE A 85 -12.71 -0.19 -10.39
CA ILE A 85 -11.77 -1.18 -10.93
C ILE A 85 -12.20 -1.54 -12.35
N GLU A 86 -11.27 -1.42 -13.29
CA GLU A 86 -11.48 -1.81 -14.69
C GLU A 86 -11.16 -3.29 -14.92
N ASP A 87 -11.65 -3.83 -16.03
CA ASP A 87 -11.40 -5.21 -16.47
C ASP A 87 -9.99 -5.45 -17.01
N SER A 88 -9.12 -4.43 -16.98
CA SER A 88 -7.72 -4.60 -17.36
C SER A 88 -6.74 -3.75 -16.54
N ILE A 89 -5.52 -4.27 -16.42
CA ILE A 89 -4.38 -3.57 -15.82
C ILE A 89 -3.17 -3.67 -16.73
N ASP A 90 -2.42 -2.57 -16.83
CA ASP A 90 -1.20 -2.51 -17.61
C ASP A 90 0.07 -2.44 -16.75
N LEU A 91 0.86 -3.50 -16.80
CA LEU A 91 2.05 -3.70 -16.01
C LEU A 91 3.34 -3.26 -16.72
N HIS A 92 3.30 -2.85 -18.00
CA HIS A 92 4.53 -2.54 -18.74
C HIS A 92 5.30 -1.34 -18.17
N ARG A 93 4.60 -0.44 -17.47
CA ARG A 93 5.16 0.78 -16.86
C ARG A 93 5.70 0.58 -15.45
N TYR A 94 5.43 -0.58 -14.84
CA TYR A 94 5.78 -0.84 -13.44
C TYR A 94 7.11 -1.59 -13.31
N PRO A 95 7.93 -1.26 -12.30
CA PRO A 95 9.17 -1.95 -12.07
C PRO A 95 8.91 -3.41 -11.67
N PRO A 96 9.78 -4.36 -12.04
CA PRO A 96 9.57 -5.77 -11.74
C PRO A 96 9.34 -6.07 -10.26
N ALA A 97 9.93 -5.31 -9.33
CA ALA A 97 9.75 -5.54 -7.90
C ALA A 97 8.27 -5.47 -7.48
N GLU A 98 7.53 -4.48 -8.00
CA GLU A 98 6.14 -4.17 -7.63
C GLU A 98 5.10 -5.08 -8.31
N VAL A 99 5.47 -5.74 -9.41
CA VAL A 99 4.55 -6.58 -10.21
C VAL A 99 3.83 -7.66 -9.38
N ALA A 100 4.48 -8.20 -8.36
CA ALA A 100 3.87 -9.25 -7.55
C ALA A 100 2.69 -8.71 -6.72
N ASP A 101 2.92 -7.62 -6.02
CA ASP A 101 1.93 -7.02 -5.13
C ASP A 101 0.78 -6.42 -5.97
N LEU A 102 1.11 -5.72 -7.06
CA LEU A 102 0.11 -5.15 -7.98
C LEU A 102 -0.82 -6.20 -8.58
N VAL A 103 -0.30 -7.37 -8.97
CA VAL A 103 -1.14 -8.45 -9.52
C VAL A 103 -2.03 -9.04 -8.44
N ALA A 104 -1.51 -9.24 -7.23
CA ALA A 104 -2.29 -9.78 -6.13
C ALA A 104 -3.44 -8.83 -5.74
N ASP A 105 -3.12 -7.56 -5.53
CA ASP A 105 -4.08 -6.53 -5.14
C ASP A 105 -5.13 -6.30 -6.23
N TYR A 106 -4.71 -6.24 -7.50
CA TYR A 106 -5.64 -6.08 -8.62
C TYR A 106 -6.60 -7.26 -8.76
N VAL A 107 -6.12 -8.50 -8.61
CA VAL A 107 -6.99 -9.69 -8.71
C VAL A 107 -8.01 -9.72 -7.58
N GLU A 108 -7.63 -9.36 -6.36
CA GLU A 108 -8.59 -9.29 -5.25
C GLU A 108 -9.59 -8.16 -5.47
N ALA A 109 -9.15 -6.96 -5.85
CA ALA A 109 -10.02 -5.82 -6.12
C ALA A 109 -10.99 -6.09 -7.29
N ALA A 110 -10.54 -6.75 -8.35
CA ALA A 110 -11.38 -7.16 -9.47
C ALA A 110 -12.43 -8.20 -9.06
N TRP A 111 -12.03 -9.16 -8.22
CA TRP A 111 -12.94 -10.16 -7.67
C TRP A 111 -13.99 -9.52 -6.73
N GLU A 112 -13.58 -8.58 -5.88
CA GLU A 112 -14.47 -7.81 -5.01
C GLU A 112 -15.45 -6.93 -5.81
N ALA A 113 -15.01 -6.42 -6.96
CA ALA A 113 -15.84 -5.69 -7.92
C ALA A 113 -16.78 -6.60 -8.74
N GLY A 114 -16.73 -7.93 -8.56
CA GLY A 114 -17.60 -8.88 -9.26
C GLY A 114 -17.18 -9.18 -10.70
N LEU A 115 -15.98 -8.78 -11.12
CA LEU A 115 -15.48 -9.07 -12.47
C LEU A 115 -15.23 -10.58 -12.62
N ARG A 116 -15.65 -11.15 -13.74
CA ARG A 116 -15.49 -12.58 -14.05
C ARG A 116 -14.33 -12.87 -14.98
N GLU A 117 -13.86 -11.86 -15.70
CA GLU A 117 -12.73 -11.94 -16.59
C GLU A 117 -11.93 -10.64 -16.48
N VAL A 118 -10.61 -10.76 -16.36
CA VAL A 118 -9.69 -9.61 -16.39
C VAL A 118 -8.52 -9.86 -17.31
N ARG A 119 -7.96 -8.77 -17.85
CA ARG A 119 -6.80 -8.79 -18.74
C ARG A 119 -5.60 -8.10 -18.10
N ILE A 120 -4.52 -8.84 -17.94
CA ILE A 120 -3.25 -8.35 -17.38
C ILE A 120 -2.24 -8.19 -18.51
N ILE A 121 -1.89 -6.96 -18.84
CA ILE A 121 -0.97 -6.60 -19.93
C ILE A 121 0.44 -6.52 -19.34
N HIS A 122 1.37 -7.36 -19.81
CA HIS A 122 2.75 -7.45 -19.30
C HIS A 122 3.82 -7.28 -20.40
N GLY A 123 3.39 -6.94 -21.62
CA GLY A 123 4.26 -6.63 -22.75
C GLY A 123 4.84 -7.87 -23.46
N ARG A 124 5.34 -7.65 -24.68
CA ARG A 124 5.83 -8.70 -25.60
C ARG A 124 7.31 -9.09 -25.41
N GLY A 125 7.89 -8.84 -24.23
CA GLY A 125 9.31 -9.10 -23.96
C GLY A 125 9.69 -10.59 -24.04
N ARG A 126 10.85 -10.97 -23.48
CA ARG A 126 11.36 -12.36 -23.48
C ARG A 126 10.50 -13.37 -22.69
N GLY A 127 9.31 -12.99 -22.22
CA GLY A 127 8.39 -13.86 -21.48
C GLY A 127 8.64 -13.96 -19.98
N VAL A 128 9.61 -13.23 -19.42
CA VAL A 128 9.90 -13.23 -17.98
C VAL A 128 8.71 -12.72 -17.17
N GLN A 129 8.18 -11.54 -17.53
CA GLN A 129 7.04 -10.95 -16.84
C GLN A 129 5.77 -11.79 -17.03
N ARG A 130 5.53 -12.29 -18.25
CA ARG A 130 4.48 -13.30 -18.54
C ARG A 130 4.51 -14.48 -17.57
N HIS A 131 5.66 -15.16 -17.44
CA HIS A 131 5.79 -16.33 -16.57
C HIS A 131 5.56 -15.96 -15.10
N ARG A 132 6.06 -14.79 -14.66
CA ARG A 132 5.82 -14.30 -13.30
C ARG A 132 4.34 -14.06 -13.03
N VAL A 133 3.63 -13.37 -13.93
CA VAL A 133 2.19 -13.13 -13.84
C VAL A 133 1.44 -14.46 -13.77
N GLN A 134 1.71 -15.39 -14.69
CA GLN A 134 1.04 -16.70 -14.70
C GLN A 134 1.30 -17.52 -13.42
N ARG A 135 2.51 -17.45 -12.85
CA ARG A 135 2.82 -18.08 -11.56
C ARG A 135 2.02 -17.47 -10.40
N LEU A 136 1.84 -16.16 -10.40
CA LEU A 136 1.05 -15.47 -9.37
C LEU A 136 -0.43 -15.85 -9.50
N LEU A 137 -0.97 -15.83 -10.71
CA LEU A 137 -2.35 -16.24 -11.00
C LEU A 137 -2.62 -17.69 -10.58
N ALA A 138 -1.69 -18.61 -10.86
CA ALA A 138 -1.81 -20.02 -10.47
C ALA A 138 -1.87 -20.25 -8.95
N ARG A 139 -1.46 -19.27 -8.14
CA ARG A 139 -1.49 -19.35 -6.67
C ARG A 139 -2.70 -18.65 -6.06
N SER A 140 -3.43 -17.86 -6.84
CA SER A 140 -4.58 -17.11 -6.33
C SER A 140 -5.80 -18.02 -6.23
N PRO A 141 -6.46 -18.10 -5.05
CA PRO A 141 -7.71 -18.86 -4.90
C PRO A 141 -8.90 -18.21 -5.63
N ARG A 142 -8.74 -16.96 -6.10
CA ARG A 142 -9.78 -16.23 -6.84
C ARG A 142 -9.78 -16.55 -8.33
N VAL A 143 -8.69 -17.12 -8.84
CA VAL A 143 -8.52 -17.40 -10.28
C VAL A 143 -8.91 -18.85 -10.55
N GLU A 144 -9.91 -19.06 -11.40
CA GLU A 144 -10.32 -20.39 -11.83
C GLU A 144 -9.39 -20.94 -12.91
N ARG A 145 -9.02 -20.09 -13.88
CA ARG A 145 -8.12 -20.43 -14.98
C ARG A 145 -7.50 -19.17 -15.56
N PHE A 146 -6.42 -19.34 -16.33
CA PHE A 146 -5.80 -18.26 -17.10
C PHE A 146 -5.20 -18.78 -18.40
N ALA A 147 -5.05 -17.89 -19.37
CA ALA A 147 -4.45 -18.20 -20.67
C ALA A 147 -3.80 -16.94 -21.26
N ASP A 148 -2.93 -17.11 -22.25
CA ASP A 148 -2.53 -15.98 -23.08
C ASP A 148 -3.77 -15.39 -23.77
N ALA A 149 -3.77 -14.07 -23.97
CA ALA A 149 -4.85 -13.43 -24.71
C ALA A 149 -4.86 -13.88 -26.18
N ALA A 150 -6.03 -13.79 -26.81
CA ALA A 150 -6.13 -13.92 -28.27
C ALA A 150 -5.29 -12.83 -28.97
N ALA A 151 -4.94 -13.06 -30.23
CA ALA A 151 -4.02 -12.19 -30.96
C ALA A 151 -4.50 -10.72 -31.06
N ASP A 152 -5.80 -10.53 -31.24
CA ASP A 152 -6.52 -9.25 -31.25
C ASP A 152 -6.58 -8.57 -29.88
N ARG A 153 -6.43 -9.33 -28.79
CA ARG A 153 -6.45 -8.83 -27.40
C ARG A 153 -5.08 -8.69 -26.75
N GLY A 154 -3.99 -8.81 -27.52
CA GLY A 154 -2.62 -8.62 -27.05
C GLY A 154 -1.73 -9.87 -27.13
N GLY A 155 -2.29 -11.03 -27.49
CA GLY A 155 -1.54 -12.26 -27.70
C GLY A 155 -0.70 -12.64 -26.48
N ARG A 156 0.56 -13.03 -26.73
CA ARG A 156 1.55 -13.34 -25.69
C ARG A 156 1.97 -12.14 -24.82
N GLY A 157 1.53 -10.93 -25.14
CA GLY A 157 1.79 -9.72 -24.34
C GLY A 157 0.75 -9.44 -23.26
N ALA A 158 -0.31 -10.26 -23.19
CA ALA A 158 -1.34 -10.15 -22.17
C ALA A 158 -1.80 -11.55 -21.73
N THR A 159 -2.24 -11.63 -20.47
CA THR A 159 -2.83 -12.85 -19.89
C THR A 159 -4.28 -12.54 -19.54
N ILE A 160 -5.20 -13.40 -19.96
CA ILE A 160 -6.60 -13.37 -19.49
C ILE A 160 -6.70 -14.27 -18.28
N ALA A 161 -7.29 -13.76 -17.20
CA ALA A 161 -7.61 -14.53 -16.00
C ALA A 161 -9.14 -14.55 -15.81
N TRP A 162 -9.70 -15.73 -15.59
CA TRP A 162 -11.10 -15.91 -15.26
C TRP A 162 -11.23 -16.08 -13.75
N LEU A 163 -12.07 -15.26 -13.15
CA LEU A 163 -12.23 -15.17 -11.71
C LEU A 163 -13.48 -15.93 -11.26
N SER A 164 -13.39 -16.52 -10.07
CA SER A 164 -14.51 -17.22 -9.46
C SER A 164 -15.62 -16.28 -9.07
N ALA A 165 -16.86 -16.77 -9.12
CA ALA A 165 -18.00 -15.99 -8.66
C ALA A 165 -17.86 -15.67 -7.16
N ARG A 166 -18.26 -14.47 -6.76
CA ARG A 166 -18.41 -14.15 -5.35
C ARG A 166 -19.64 -14.89 -4.82
N ASN A 167 -19.47 -15.66 -3.75
CA ASN A 167 -20.58 -16.38 -3.12
C ASN A 167 -21.69 -15.37 -2.73
N GLY A 168 -22.86 -15.45 -3.37
CA GLY A 168 -24.00 -14.57 -3.11
C GLY A 168 -24.60 -13.93 -4.37
N GLU A 169 -23.87 -13.88 -5.48
CA GLU A 169 -24.38 -13.35 -6.75
C GLU A 169 -24.65 -14.51 -7.73
N ARG A 170 -25.89 -15.00 -7.73
CA ARG A 170 -26.43 -15.75 -8.86
C ARG A 170 -27.06 -14.72 -9.81
N HIS A 171 -26.59 -14.68 -11.05
CA HIS A 171 -27.30 -13.99 -12.13
C HIS A 171 -28.62 -14.69 -12.43
#